data_AF-A0A7Y3V990-F1
#
_entry.id   AF-A0A7Y3V990-F1
#
_cell.length_a   1.000
_cell.length_b   1.000
_cell.length_c   1.000
_cell.angle_alpha   90.00
_cell.angle_beta   90.00
_cell.angle_gamma   90.00
#
_symmetry.space_group_name_H-M   'P 1'
#
loop_
_entity.id
_entity.type
_entity.pdbx_description
1 polymer ?
#
loop_
_entity_poly.entity_id
_entity_poly.type
_entity_poly.pdbx_seq_one_letter_code
_entity_poly.pdbx_strand_id
1 'polypeptide(L)'
;MYRPRTDPRTEPEEDPIRTLRFGVNYTPRRGWFHSWQDFDPAHAREDLEQIAALGLDHVRVFHLWPLLQPNRNVIRPTAVDQLTRLVDIAGEAGLDVLVDGVQGHLSSFDFYPEWTRSWHHRNVFTDPDAIAAQADLLRTLGRALAGRPHLLGLQLGNELNNLVEHNPVTPAEVDHYLDTLLAAARDGLGERGMVTHSAYDAAWYGDDHPFTPEASARKGDLTTVHPWVFSGDCARRYGPRSPQVRHLAEYGTELAKAYAEDPARPVWVQETGAPEPHIPAADAPEFARATVRNASDCEGLWGVTWWCSHDVDRSLADFPELEYTLGLFDSAGRRKPIAEALVEAIKEPHTPRPRATALVLDCTPATRSVSGPGGEYFEEWMRWRADGVRPAVVLAERARDEGYLAARGIKEVVRPS
;
A
#
# COMPACT_ATOMS: atom_id res chain seq x y z
N MET A 1 52.04 6.01 27.73
CA MET A 1 51.23 6.97 26.96
C MET A 1 50.16 6.19 26.22
N TYR A 2 48.99 6.08 26.82
CA TYR A 2 47.85 5.33 26.30
C TYR A 2 46.86 6.37 25.77
N ARG A 3 46.64 6.42 24.45
CA ARG A 3 45.58 7.23 23.84
C ARG A 3 44.33 6.34 23.70
N PRO A 4 43.19 6.69 24.31
CA PRO A 4 41.93 6.05 23.94
C PRO A 4 41.48 6.60 22.58
N ARG A 5 41.13 5.67 21.67
CA ARG A 5 40.27 5.93 20.51
C ARG A 5 38.83 5.91 21.02
N THR A 6 38.11 7.02 20.85
CA THR A 6 36.65 7.04 20.85
C THR A 6 36.23 7.79 19.60
N ASP A 7 35.85 7.02 18.59
CA ASP A 7 35.04 7.50 17.48
C ASP A 7 33.58 7.21 17.86
N PRO A 8 32.73 8.22 18.09
CA PRO A 8 31.32 7.98 18.26
C PRO A 8 30.74 7.71 16.89
N ARG A 9 30.33 6.45 16.64
CA ARG A 9 29.35 6.14 15.61
C ARG A 9 28.15 7.04 15.88
N THR A 10 28.03 8.09 15.08
CA THR A 10 26.81 8.88 14.94
C THR A 10 25.69 7.90 14.62
N GLU A 11 24.73 7.80 15.53
CA GLU A 11 23.42 7.22 15.23
C GLU A 11 22.90 7.89 13.94
N PRO A 12 22.31 7.15 12.99
CA PRO A 12 21.66 7.81 11.87
C PRO A 12 20.52 8.64 12.45
N GLU A 13 20.67 9.96 12.37
CA GLU A 13 19.60 10.92 12.57
C GLU A 13 18.45 10.49 11.63
N GLU A 14 17.26 10.24 12.20
CA GLU A 14 16.07 9.86 11.43
C GLU A 14 15.84 10.89 10.33
N ASP A 15 16.13 10.51 9.09
CA ASP A 15 15.93 11.35 7.91
C ASP A 15 14.43 11.34 7.61
N PRO A 16 13.68 12.41 7.92
CA PRO A 16 12.23 12.36 7.93
C PRO A 16 11.70 12.60 6.51
N ILE A 17 12.08 11.75 5.56
CA ILE A 17 11.71 11.76 4.13
C ILE A 17 12.64 12.64 3.25
N ARG A 18 13.92 12.27 3.07
CA ARG A 18 14.71 12.81 1.93
C ARG A 18 15.01 11.82 0.83
N THR A 19 14.86 10.52 1.05
CA THR A 19 15.11 9.50 0.03
C THR A 19 13.84 8.71 -0.23
N LEU A 20 13.39 8.71 -1.50
CA LEU A 20 12.29 7.86 -1.94
C LEU A 20 12.63 6.40 -1.67
N ARG A 21 11.65 5.66 -1.15
CA ARG A 21 11.81 4.24 -0.83
C ARG A 21 11.22 3.35 -1.91
N PHE A 22 11.88 2.24 -2.18
CA PHE A 22 11.45 1.27 -3.17
C PHE A 22 11.52 -0.15 -2.61
N GLY A 23 10.37 -0.82 -2.62
CA GLY A 23 10.23 -2.13 -2.02
C GLY A 23 9.32 -3.03 -2.82
N VAL A 24 8.97 -4.16 -2.21
CA VAL A 24 8.08 -5.15 -2.81
C VAL A 24 7.17 -5.80 -1.77
N ASN A 25 5.93 -6.08 -2.18
CA ASN A 25 5.00 -6.90 -1.42
C ASN A 25 5.47 -8.35 -1.48
N TYR A 26 5.84 -8.92 -0.33
CA TYR A 26 6.42 -10.25 -0.25
C TYR A 26 5.35 -11.34 -0.34
N THR A 27 5.32 -12.01 -1.48
CA THR A 27 4.62 -13.27 -1.72
C THR A 27 5.63 -14.42 -1.62
N PRO A 28 5.50 -15.35 -0.65
CA PRO A 28 6.38 -16.50 -0.55
C PRO A 28 6.34 -17.34 -1.83
N ARG A 29 7.51 -17.63 -2.40
CA ARG A 29 7.62 -18.39 -3.66
C ARG A 29 7.02 -19.78 -3.56
N ARG A 30 7.17 -20.42 -2.39
CA ARG A 30 6.71 -21.78 -2.13
C ARG A 30 5.45 -21.77 -1.29
N GLY A 31 4.35 -22.26 -1.84
CA GLY A 31 3.06 -22.36 -1.14
C GLY A 31 2.35 -21.03 -0.90
N TRP A 32 2.87 -19.90 -1.42
CA TRP A 32 2.29 -18.58 -1.25
C TRP A 32 1.99 -18.27 0.22
N PHE A 33 0.88 -17.61 0.56
CA PHE A 33 0.51 -17.36 1.96
C PHE A 33 0.07 -18.62 2.71
N HIS A 34 -0.13 -19.77 2.05
CA HIS A 34 -0.35 -21.05 2.74
C HIS A 34 0.92 -21.58 3.41
N SER A 35 2.10 -21.06 3.04
CA SER A 35 3.37 -21.38 3.69
C SER A 35 3.36 -21.11 5.19
N TRP A 36 2.49 -20.25 5.71
CA TRP A 36 2.34 -20.04 7.16
C TRP A 36 1.87 -21.29 7.93
N GLN A 37 1.22 -22.24 7.27
CA GLN A 37 0.83 -23.51 7.91
C GLN A 37 2.06 -24.34 8.28
N ASP A 38 3.07 -24.35 7.41
CA ASP A 38 4.32 -25.10 7.54
C ASP A 38 5.52 -24.15 7.33
N PHE A 39 5.57 -23.06 8.11
CA PHE A 39 6.55 -21.99 7.94
C PHE A 39 7.99 -22.52 8.03
N ASP A 40 8.74 -22.33 6.95
CA ASP A 40 10.15 -22.68 6.86
C ASP A 40 11.01 -21.41 6.74
N PRO A 41 11.81 -21.07 7.78
CA PRO A 41 12.66 -19.88 7.75
C PRO A 41 13.78 -19.96 6.70
N ALA A 42 14.18 -21.16 6.24
CA ALA A 42 15.17 -21.28 5.18
C ALA A 42 14.60 -20.86 3.83
N HIS A 43 13.37 -21.24 3.51
CA HIS A 43 12.68 -20.79 2.30
C HIS A 43 12.47 -19.28 2.31
N ALA A 44 12.02 -18.71 3.44
CA ALA A 44 11.86 -17.26 3.58
C ALA A 44 13.20 -16.51 3.37
N ARG A 45 14.31 -17.05 3.89
CA ARG A 45 15.64 -16.47 3.70
C ARG A 45 16.05 -16.46 2.22
N GLU A 46 15.88 -17.57 1.51
CA GLU A 46 16.19 -17.64 0.07
C GLU A 46 15.43 -16.55 -0.72
N ASP A 47 14.14 -16.40 -0.46
CA ASP A 47 13.28 -15.46 -1.16
C ASP A 47 13.64 -14.00 -0.82
N LEU A 48 13.94 -13.70 0.46
CA LEU A 48 14.33 -12.36 0.91
C LEU A 48 15.72 -11.95 0.42
N GLU A 49 16.67 -12.89 0.33
CA GLU A 49 17.98 -12.66 -0.28
C GLU A 49 17.86 -12.33 -1.78
N GLN A 50 16.94 -12.97 -2.51
CA GLN A 50 16.64 -12.62 -3.91
C GLN A 50 16.10 -11.19 -4.04
N ILE A 51 15.16 -10.81 -3.17
CA ILE A 51 14.59 -9.47 -3.12
C ILE A 51 15.68 -8.42 -2.82
N ALA A 52 16.49 -8.64 -1.79
CA ALA A 52 17.58 -7.74 -1.43
C ALA A 52 18.62 -7.59 -2.56
N ALA A 53 18.90 -8.67 -3.31
CA ALA A 53 19.81 -8.64 -4.46
C ALA A 53 19.32 -7.77 -5.64
N LEU A 54 18.03 -7.39 -5.68
CA LEU A 54 17.53 -6.38 -6.61
C LEU A 54 17.96 -4.96 -6.23
N GLY A 55 18.37 -4.73 -4.98
CA GLY A 55 18.64 -3.39 -4.43
C GLY A 55 17.39 -2.68 -3.91
N LEU A 56 16.32 -3.44 -3.61
CA LEU A 56 15.14 -2.93 -2.92
C LEU A 56 15.47 -2.73 -1.42
N ASP A 57 14.84 -1.75 -0.79
CA ASP A 57 15.15 -1.36 0.60
C ASP A 57 14.13 -1.86 1.64
N HIS A 58 12.96 -2.31 1.20
CA HIS A 58 11.95 -2.83 2.13
C HIS A 58 11.02 -3.88 1.51
N VAL A 59 10.35 -4.60 2.41
CA VAL A 59 9.25 -5.51 2.08
C VAL A 59 8.01 -5.19 2.90
N ARG A 60 6.84 -5.44 2.31
CA ARG A 60 5.56 -5.52 3.02
C ARG A 60 5.19 -6.99 3.16
N VAL A 61 4.85 -7.44 4.36
CA VAL A 61 4.62 -8.86 4.69
C VAL A 61 3.23 -9.11 5.26
N PHE A 62 2.71 -10.31 4.99
CA PHE A 62 1.30 -10.66 5.22
C PHE A 62 1.19 -12.00 5.93
N HIS A 63 0.59 -12.03 7.11
CA HIS A 63 0.21 -13.28 7.80
C HIS A 63 -1.31 -13.48 7.79
N LEU A 64 -1.80 -14.71 7.66
CA LEU A 64 -3.24 -14.98 7.61
C LEU A 64 -3.94 -14.80 8.96
N TRP A 65 -5.03 -14.01 8.99
CA TRP A 65 -5.85 -13.78 10.19
C TRP A 65 -6.36 -15.08 10.87
N PRO A 66 -6.94 -16.08 10.17
CA PRO A 66 -7.41 -17.32 10.80
C PRO A 66 -6.30 -18.12 11.49
N LEU A 67 -5.05 -17.97 11.04
CA LEU A 67 -3.90 -18.64 11.68
C LEU A 67 -3.37 -17.86 12.88
N LEU A 68 -3.46 -16.52 12.86
CA LEU A 68 -3.08 -15.67 13.99
C LEU A 68 -4.09 -15.78 15.14
N GLN A 69 -5.38 -15.74 14.84
CA GLN A 69 -6.46 -15.65 15.82
C GLN A 69 -7.61 -16.64 15.52
N PRO A 70 -7.36 -17.97 15.63
CA PRO A 70 -8.35 -19.00 15.28
C PRO A 70 -9.59 -19.01 16.19
N ASN A 71 -9.47 -18.46 17.39
CA ASN A 71 -10.60 -18.18 18.28
C ASN A 71 -10.49 -16.72 18.71
N ARG A 72 -11.64 -16.06 18.90
CA ARG A 72 -11.72 -14.65 19.25
C ARG A 72 -10.78 -14.23 20.39
N ASN A 73 -10.65 -15.06 21.42
CA ASN A 73 -9.83 -14.76 22.60
C ASN A 73 -8.48 -15.52 22.61
N VAL A 74 -8.09 -16.14 21.50
CA VAL A 74 -6.83 -16.89 21.39
C VAL A 74 -6.04 -16.37 20.20
N ILE A 75 -5.00 -15.61 20.49
CA ILE A 75 -3.95 -15.27 19.53
C ILE A 75 -2.84 -16.34 19.68
N ARG A 76 -2.49 -17.03 18.60
CA ARG A 76 -1.52 -18.13 18.63
C ARG A 76 -0.09 -17.58 18.78
N PRO A 77 0.60 -17.83 19.91
CA PRO A 77 1.97 -17.33 20.11
C PRO A 77 2.92 -17.80 19.02
N THR A 78 2.82 -19.06 18.59
CA THR A 78 3.64 -19.61 17.51
C THR A 78 3.46 -18.87 16.18
N ALA A 79 2.27 -18.39 15.84
CA ALA A 79 2.05 -17.62 14.61
C ALA A 79 2.69 -16.22 14.70
N VAL A 80 2.64 -15.60 15.89
CA VAL A 80 3.36 -14.35 16.17
C VAL A 80 4.88 -14.56 16.11
N ASP A 81 5.38 -15.68 16.65
CA ASP A 81 6.81 -16.04 16.59
C ASP A 81 7.27 -16.27 15.14
N GLN A 82 6.45 -16.91 14.30
CA GLN A 82 6.73 -17.09 12.87
C GLN A 82 6.85 -15.73 12.15
N LEU A 83 5.92 -14.80 12.42
CA LEU A 83 5.94 -13.46 11.83
C LEU A 83 7.17 -12.65 12.28
N THR A 84 7.44 -12.63 13.58
CA THR A 84 8.62 -11.93 14.10
C THR A 84 9.92 -12.54 13.59
N ARG A 85 9.98 -13.86 13.42
CA ARG A 85 11.12 -14.53 12.78
C ARG A 85 11.30 -14.12 11.33
N LEU A 86 10.21 -13.98 10.55
CA LEU A 86 10.28 -13.46 9.18
C LEU A 86 10.85 -12.04 9.14
N VAL A 87 10.39 -11.17 10.05
CA VAL A 87 10.91 -9.78 10.17
C VAL A 87 12.41 -9.78 10.47
N ASP A 88 12.87 -10.63 11.39
CA ASP A 88 14.29 -10.73 11.72
C ASP A 88 15.11 -11.22 10.51
N ILE A 89 14.61 -12.19 9.73
CA ILE A 89 15.27 -12.69 8.52
C ILE A 89 15.35 -11.59 7.44
N ALA A 90 14.30 -10.80 7.27
CA ALA A 90 14.31 -9.67 6.33
C ALA A 90 15.34 -8.61 6.75
N GLY A 91 15.41 -8.30 8.05
CA GLY A 91 16.44 -7.40 8.60
C GLY A 91 17.86 -7.93 8.39
N GLU A 92 18.10 -9.23 8.58
CA GLU A 92 19.38 -9.89 8.28
C GLU A 92 19.78 -9.76 6.79
N ALA A 93 18.80 -9.71 5.88
CA ALA A 93 19.01 -9.48 4.45
C ALA A 93 19.17 -7.98 4.09
N GLY A 94 19.03 -7.08 5.07
CA GLY A 94 19.13 -5.63 4.86
C GLY A 94 17.84 -4.97 4.36
N LEU A 95 16.69 -5.61 4.56
CA LEU A 95 15.37 -5.10 4.18
C LEU A 95 14.64 -4.59 5.41
N ASP A 96 14.11 -3.37 5.34
CA ASP A 96 13.13 -2.91 6.32
C ASP A 96 11.76 -3.56 6.05
N VAL A 97 10.88 -3.60 7.06
CA VAL A 97 9.65 -4.37 7.01
C VAL A 97 8.44 -3.56 7.47
N LEU A 98 7.41 -3.50 6.63
CA LEU A 98 6.06 -3.19 7.05
C LEU A 98 5.28 -4.49 7.25
N VAL A 99 4.64 -4.65 8.40
CA VAL A 99 3.79 -5.80 8.69
C VAL A 99 2.33 -5.43 8.53
N ASP A 100 1.55 -6.19 7.77
CA ASP A 100 0.10 -6.09 7.80
C ASP A 100 -0.49 -7.00 8.88
N GLY A 101 -1.41 -6.46 9.69
CA GLY A 101 -1.91 -7.12 10.89
C GLY A 101 -3.07 -8.08 10.64
N VAL A 102 -4.16 -7.57 10.07
CA VAL A 102 -5.41 -8.31 9.82
C VAL A 102 -5.55 -8.55 8.32
N GLN A 103 -5.09 -9.71 7.86
CA GLN A 103 -5.29 -10.09 6.45
C GLN A 103 -6.62 -10.78 6.34
N GLY A 104 -7.65 -9.98 6.13
CA GLY A 104 -8.97 -10.43 5.72
C GLY A 104 -9.01 -10.74 4.23
N HIS A 105 -8.40 -9.93 3.36
CA HIS A 105 -8.47 -10.09 1.90
C HIS A 105 -7.06 -10.12 1.26
N LEU A 106 -6.77 -11.10 0.41
CA LEU A 106 -5.54 -11.18 -0.41
C LEU A 106 -5.83 -11.88 -1.76
N SER A 107 -5.52 -11.22 -2.87
CA SER A 107 -5.59 -11.78 -4.24
C SER A 107 -6.89 -12.56 -4.52
N SER A 108 -8.05 -11.93 -4.29
CA SER A 108 -9.42 -12.48 -4.41
C SER A 108 -9.89 -13.44 -3.32
N PHE A 109 -9.01 -13.87 -2.40
CA PHE A 109 -9.39 -14.76 -1.31
C PHE A 109 -9.65 -14.01 0.00
N ASP A 110 -10.75 -14.36 0.65
CA ASP A 110 -11.08 -13.90 2.00
C ASP A 110 -10.65 -14.93 3.06
N PHE A 111 -9.79 -14.49 3.98
CA PHE A 111 -9.25 -15.25 5.10
C PHE A 111 -9.91 -14.83 6.41
N TYR A 112 -11.12 -15.34 6.64
CA TYR A 112 -11.84 -15.16 7.90
C TYR A 112 -11.53 -16.26 8.92
N PRO A 113 -11.31 -15.93 10.20
CA PRO A 113 -11.42 -16.89 11.29
C PRO A 113 -12.83 -17.50 11.35
N GLU A 114 -12.93 -18.75 11.81
CA GLU A 114 -14.24 -19.43 11.91
C GLU A 114 -15.23 -18.72 12.86
N TRP A 115 -14.72 -17.92 13.81
CA TRP A 115 -15.55 -17.19 14.77
C TRP A 115 -16.21 -15.92 14.20
N THR A 116 -15.99 -15.58 12.93
CA THR A 116 -16.63 -14.43 12.24
C THR A 116 -17.60 -14.84 11.14
N ARG A 117 -17.72 -16.13 10.81
CA ARG A 117 -18.47 -16.61 9.63
C ARG A 117 -19.48 -17.70 9.96
N SER A 118 -20.39 -17.98 9.02
CA SER A 118 -21.43 -19.02 9.14
C SER A 118 -22.29 -18.88 10.41
N TRP A 119 -22.35 -19.89 11.28
CA TRP A 119 -23.09 -19.85 12.55
C TRP A 119 -22.59 -18.78 13.53
N HIS A 120 -21.36 -18.30 13.34
CA HIS A 120 -20.73 -17.24 14.12
C HIS A 120 -20.62 -15.94 13.34
N HIS A 121 -21.44 -15.74 12.29
CA HIS A 121 -21.40 -14.54 11.49
C HIS A 121 -21.45 -13.27 12.37
N ARG A 122 -20.41 -12.45 12.24
CA ARG A 122 -20.25 -11.16 12.91
C ARG A 122 -19.80 -10.16 11.86
N ASN A 123 -20.40 -8.98 11.85
CA ASN A 123 -19.91 -7.89 11.03
C ASN A 123 -18.57 -7.42 11.61
N VAL A 124 -17.48 -7.58 10.85
CA VAL A 124 -16.12 -7.32 11.35
C VAL A 124 -15.84 -5.83 11.61
N PHE A 125 -16.67 -4.93 11.09
CA PHE A 125 -16.54 -3.48 11.29
C PHE A 125 -17.41 -2.93 12.41
N THR A 126 -18.48 -3.63 12.82
CA THR A 126 -19.49 -3.08 13.75
C THR A 126 -19.77 -3.95 14.98
N ASP A 127 -19.50 -5.26 14.94
CA ASP A 127 -19.65 -6.12 16.12
C ASP A 127 -18.58 -5.76 17.16
N PRO A 128 -18.96 -5.29 18.37
CA PRO A 128 -17.99 -4.78 19.34
C PRO A 128 -16.96 -5.82 19.76
N ASP A 129 -17.35 -7.10 19.84
CA ASP A 129 -16.43 -8.16 20.20
C ASP A 129 -15.45 -8.48 19.05
N ALA A 130 -15.89 -8.37 17.79
CA ALA A 130 -15.01 -8.55 16.63
C ALA A 130 -13.99 -7.41 16.50
N ILE A 131 -14.40 -6.16 16.74
CA ILE A 131 -13.49 -5.01 16.76
C ILE A 131 -12.47 -5.16 17.90
N ALA A 132 -12.93 -5.51 19.11
CA ALA A 132 -12.06 -5.72 20.25
C ALA A 132 -11.03 -6.83 20.00
N ALA A 133 -11.45 -7.93 19.37
CA ALA A 133 -10.55 -9.02 19.02
C ALA A 133 -9.47 -8.61 17.99
N GLN A 134 -9.83 -7.84 16.97
CA GLN A 134 -8.88 -7.28 16.00
C GLN A 134 -7.92 -6.29 16.68
N ALA A 135 -8.42 -5.43 17.57
CA ALA A 135 -7.60 -4.52 18.36
C ALA A 135 -6.60 -5.27 19.26
N ASP A 136 -7.03 -6.36 19.91
CA ASP A 136 -6.14 -7.21 20.71
C ASP A 136 -5.08 -7.91 19.87
N LEU A 137 -5.42 -8.34 18.65
CA LEU A 137 -4.45 -8.88 17.70
C LEU A 137 -3.40 -7.82 17.34
N LEU A 138 -3.82 -6.63 16.90
CA LEU A 138 -2.91 -5.55 16.52
C LEU A 138 -2.03 -5.09 17.67
N ARG A 139 -2.57 -4.97 18.88
CA ARG A 139 -1.78 -4.63 20.07
C ARG A 139 -0.75 -5.72 20.39
N THR A 140 -1.11 -6.98 20.19
CA THR A 140 -0.19 -8.12 20.39
C THR A 140 0.91 -8.16 19.35
N LEU A 141 0.58 -7.96 18.08
CA LEU A 141 1.56 -7.84 17.00
C LEU A 141 2.48 -6.64 17.22
N GLY A 142 1.93 -5.47 17.55
CA GLY A 142 2.70 -4.26 17.87
C GLY A 142 3.72 -4.50 18.98
N ARG A 143 3.30 -5.09 20.11
CA ARG A 143 4.22 -5.44 21.21
C ARG A 143 5.28 -6.45 20.80
N ALA A 144 4.88 -7.45 20.02
CA ALA A 144 5.78 -8.49 19.57
C ALA A 144 6.85 -7.93 18.62
N LEU A 145 6.53 -6.89 17.83
CA LEU A 145 7.39 -6.27 16.84
C LEU A 145 8.23 -5.10 17.40
N ALA A 146 7.73 -4.43 18.44
CA ALA A 146 8.33 -3.23 19.03
C ALA A 146 9.83 -3.39 19.34
N GLY A 147 10.61 -2.36 19.02
CA GLY A 147 12.05 -2.33 19.26
C GLY A 147 12.91 -3.04 18.21
N ARG A 148 12.32 -3.63 17.17
CA ARG A 148 13.08 -4.16 16.02
C ARG A 148 13.63 -3.01 15.17
N PRO A 149 14.94 -3.00 14.86
CA PRO A 149 15.58 -1.89 14.16
C PRO A 149 15.14 -1.75 12.69
N HIS A 150 14.73 -2.85 12.06
CA HIS A 150 14.31 -2.90 10.64
C HIS A 150 12.80 -2.79 10.46
N LEU A 151 12.05 -2.44 11.50
CA LEU A 151 10.60 -2.32 11.41
C LEU A 151 10.21 -0.92 10.94
N LEU A 152 9.57 -0.83 9.77
CA LEU A 152 8.94 0.40 9.29
C LEU A 152 7.68 0.72 10.07
N GLY A 153 6.87 -0.30 10.36
CA GLY A 153 5.59 -0.09 11.02
C GLY A 153 4.66 -1.30 11.02
N LEU A 154 3.46 -1.05 11.51
CA LEU A 154 2.34 -1.99 11.56
C LEU A 154 1.15 -1.38 10.81
N GLN A 155 0.73 -2.03 9.74
CA GLN A 155 -0.49 -1.69 9.03
C GLN A 155 -1.68 -2.49 9.57
N LEU A 156 -2.86 -1.88 9.64
CA LEU A 156 -4.08 -2.55 10.13
C LEU A 156 -4.38 -3.85 9.37
N GLY A 157 -4.25 -3.82 8.05
CA GLY A 157 -4.54 -4.94 7.16
C GLY A 157 -4.51 -4.51 5.70
N ASN A 158 -4.53 -5.51 4.81
CA ASN A 158 -4.60 -5.29 3.38
C ASN A 158 -6.04 -5.03 2.92
N GLU A 159 -6.27 -3.85 2.34
CA GLU A 159 -7.51 -3.48 1.63
C GLU A 159 -8.79 -3.95 2.36
N LEU A 160 -8.89 -3.64 3.65
CA LEU A 160 -9.96 -4.15 4.52
C LEU A 160 -11.35 -3.79 3.98
N ASN A 161 -11.46 -2.73 3.18
CA ASN A 161 -12.69 -2.35 2.52
C ASN A 161 -13.24 -3.37 1.50
N ASN A 162 -12.45 -4.33 0.99
CA ASN A 162 -12.98 -5.45 0.20
C ASN A 162 -14.06 -6.22 0.97
N LEU A 163 -13.98 -6.23 2.30
CA LEU A 163 -14.91 -6.97 3.16
C LEU A 163 -16.27 -6.28 3.30
N VAL A 164 -16.45 -5.05 2.81
CA VAL A 164 -17.70 -4.27 2.93
C VAL A 164 -18.88 -4.97 2.26
N GLU A 165 -18.66 -5.67 1.14
CA GLU A 165 -19.73 -6.39 0.44
C GLU A 165 -20.41 -7.44 1.35
N HIS A 166 -19.61 -8.07 2.22
CA HIS A 166 -20.09 -9.08 3.17
C HIS A 166 -20.35 -8.51 4.57
N ASN A 167 -19.90 -7.28 4.84
CA ASN A 167 -20.02 -6.59 6.11
C ASN A 167 -20.47 -5.14 5.88
N PRO A 168 -21.74 -4.90 5.53
CA PRO A 168 -22.25 -3.55 5.29
C PRO A 168 -22.00 -2.64 6.49
N VAL A 169 -21.53 -1.43 6.23
CA VAL A 169 -21.06 -0.49 7.25
C VAL A 169 -21.26 0.94 6.77
N THR A 170 -21.48 1.88 7.68
CA THR A 170 -21.58 3.31 7.40
C THR A 170 -20.22 4.01 7.52
N PRO A 171 -20.03 5.21 6.92
CA PRO A 171 -18.79 5.97 7.09
C PRO A 171 -18.41 6.24 8.55
N ALA A 172 -19.39 6.56 9.40
CA ALA A 172 -19.14 6.81 10.82
C ALA A 172 -18.68 5.56 11.58
N GLU A 173 -19.20 4.39 11.21
CA GLU A 173 -18.75 3.10 11.76
C GLU A 173 -17.35 2.72 11.26
N VAL A 174 -17.02 3.03 9.99
CA VAL A 174 -15.66 2.88 9.47
C VAL A 174 -14.69 3.78 10.23
N ASP A 175 -15.05 5.04 10.48
CA ASP A 175 -14.21 5.94 11.28
C ASP A 175 -13.96 5.38 12.68
N HIS A 176 -15.03 4.91 13.35
CA HIS A 176 -14.90 4.28 14.67
C HIS A 176 -14.00 3.03 14.64
N TYR A 177 -14.17 2.18 13.62
CA TYR A 177 -13.37 0.98 13.42
C TYR A 177 -11.89 1.32 13.23
N LEU A 178 -11.57 2.23 12.29
CA LEU A 178 -10.21 2.64 12.00
C LEU A 178 -9.56 3.31 13.20
N ASP A 179 -10.25 4.25 13.87
CA ASP A 179 -9.69 4.94 15.05
C ASP A 179 -9.38 3.95 16.18
N THR A 180 -10.26 2.97 16.39
CA THR A 180 -10.06 1.92 17.41
C THR A 180 -8.85 1.05 17.10
N LEU A 181 -8.72 0.59 15.86
CA LEU A 181 -7.63 -0.30 15.45
C LEU A 181 -6.29 0.42 15.35
N LEU A 182 -6.26 1.66 14.84
CA LEU A 182 -5.05 2.50 14.81
C LEU A 182 -4.56 2.79 16.22
N ALA A 183 -5.46 3.12 17.14
CA ALA A 183 -5.11 3.33 18.55
C ALA A 183 -4.53 2.05 19.18
N ALA A 184 -5.10 0.88 18.89
CA ALA A 184 -4.60 -0.38 19.42
C ALA A 184 -3.24 -0.79 18.84
N ALA A 185 -3.03 -0.59 17.54
CA ALA A 185 -1.75 -0.79 16.89
C ALA A 185 -0.68 0.14 17.47
N ARG A 186 -0.99 1.43 17.64
CA ARG A 186 -0.09 2.41 18.27
C ARG A 186 0.23 2.09 19.72
N ASP A 187 -0.76 1.70 20.51
CA ASP A 187 -0.59 1.27 21.91
C ASP A 187 0.34 0.04 22.01
N GLY A 188 0.22 -0.91 21.08
CA GLY A 188 1.11 -2.07 21.04
C GLY A 188 2.53 -1.73 20.60
N LEU A 189 2.66 -0.94 19.53
CA LEU A 189 3.94 -0.66 18.86
C LEU A 189 4.81 0.36 19.64
N GLY A 190 4.17 1.28 20.37
CA GLY A 190 4.83 2.39 21.05
C GLY A 190 5.11 3.57 20.11
N GLU A 191 6.10 4.40 20.46
CA GLU A 191 6.39 5.65 19.74
C GLU A 191 7.17 5.46 18.43
N ARG A 192 7.87 4.34 18.26
CA ARG A 192 8.70 4.07 17.07
C ARG A 192 7.94 3.26 16.03
N GLY A 193 8.14 3.60 14.76
CA GLY A 193 7.49 2.96 13.62
C GLY A 193 6.11 3.54 13.30
N MET A 194 5.70 3.36 12.05
CA MET A 194 4.44 3.87 11.53
C MET A 194 3.27 2.95 11.89
N VAL A 195 2.08 3.52 11.97
CA VAL A 195 0.80 2.84 12.04
C VAL A 195 -0.06 3.36 10.91
N THR A 196 -0.36 2.50 9.95
CA THR A 196 -1.09 2.83 8.72
C THR A 196 -2.30 1.94 8.54
N HIS A 197 -3.18 2.31 7.62
CA HIS A 197 -4.27 1.46 7.13
C HIS A 197 -4.33 1.58 5.61
N SER A 198 -4.87 0.57 4.94
CA SER A 198 -5.02 0.58 3.49
C SER A 198 -6.46 0.26 3.08
N ALA A 199 -6.86 0.87 1.97
CA ALA A 199 -8.10 0.58 1.28
C ALA A 199 -7.81 0.51 -0.22
N TYR A 200 -8.45 -0.43 -0.92
CA TYR A 200 -8.43 -0.42 -2.37
C TYR A 200 -9.22 0.78 -2.89
N ASP A 201 -9.07 1.02 -4.18
CA ASP A 201 -9.40 2.29 -4.82
C ASP A 201 -10.88 2.72 -4.85
N ALA A 202 -11.83 1.85 -4.47
CA ALA A 202 -13.21 2.26 -4.21
C ALA A 202 -13.31 3.35 -3.13
N ALA A 203 -12.32 3.46 -2.23
CA ALA A 203 -12.26 4.58 -1.28
C ALA A 203 -12.18 5.94 -1.99
N TRP A 204 -11.56 6.01 -3.17
CA TRP A 204 -11.31 7.25 -3.90
C TRP A 204 -12.42 7.59 -4.90
N TYR A 205 -12.90 6.60 -5.65
CA TYR A 205 -13.85 6.82 -6.74
C TYR A 205 -15.10 5.93 -6.69
N GLY A 206 -15.31 5.14 -5.64
CA GLY A 206 -16.56 4.39 -5.45
C GLY A 206 -17.65 5.30 -4.88
N ASP A 207 -18.72 5.53 -5.62
CA ASP A 207 -19.86 6.33 -5.13
C ASP A 207 -20.44 5.71 -3.85
N ASP A 208 -20.64 6.54 -2.83
CA ASP A 208 -21.20 6.16 -1.51
C ASP A 208 -20.47 5.04 -0.75
N HIS A 209 -19.32 4.57 -1.25
CA HIS A 209 -18.47 3.60 -0.56
C HIS A 209 -18.09 4.08 0.87
N PRO A 210 -18.28 3.28 1.93
CA PRO A 210 -18.21 3.76 3.30
C PRO A 210 -16.78 4.06 3.80
N PHE A 211 -15.76 3.43 3.22
CA PHE A 211 -14.40 3.93 3.35
C PHE A 211 -14.26 5.17 2.47
N THR A 212 -14.00 6.31 3.10
CA THR A 212 -13.97 7.62 2.44
C THR A 212 -12.54 8.02 2.06
N PRO A 213 -12.36 8.93 1.08
CA PRO A 213 -11.06 9.53 0.80
C PRO A 213 -10.48 10.23 2.03
N GLU A 214 -11.32 10.87 2.84
CA GLU A 214 -10.91 11.55 4.08
C GLU A 214 -10.34 10.58 5.11
N ALA A 215 -11.01 9.44 5.35
CA ALA A 215 -10.50 8.43 6.26
C ALA A 215 -9.12 7.92 5.80
N SER A 216 -8.96 7.69 4.49
CA SER A 216 -7.70 7.27 3.87
C SER A 216 -6.61 8.33 3.98
N ALA A 217 -6.94 9.60 3.73
CA ALA A 217 -5.99 10.70 3.65
C ALA A 217 -5.70 11.41 4.98
N ARG A 218 -6.39 11.06 6.08
CA ARG A 218 -6.27 11.77 7.36
C ARG A 218 -5.93 10.87 8.56
N LYS A 219 -6.19 9.56 8.48
CA LYS A 219 -5.96 8.62 9.59
C LYS A 219 -4.67 7.80 9.39
N GLY A 220 -3.96 7.50 10.48
CA GLY A 220 -2.64 6.87 10.44
C GLY A 220 -1.52 7.84 10.05
N ASP A 221 -0.28 7.39 9.99
CA ASP A 221 0.88 8.29 9.85
C ASP A 221 1.12 8.80 8.42
N LEU A 222 0.69 8.06 7.40
CA LEU A 222 0.75 8.47 6.00
C LEU A 222 -0.42 7.88 5.20
N THR A 223 -0.68 8.42 4.01
CA THR A 223 -1.74 7.90 3.13
C THR A 223 -1.19 6.77 2.27
N THR A 224 -1.85 5.63 2.21
CA THR A 224 -1.52 4.56 1.25
C THR A 224 -2.46 4.59 0.05
N VAL A 225 -1.95 4.30 -1.15
CA VAL A 225 -2.75 4.13 -2.36
C VAL A 225 -2.35 2.86 -3.11
N HIS A 226 -3.33 2.14 -3.66
CA HIS A 226 -3.16 0.91 -4.43
C HIS A 226 -3.66 1.09 -5.88
N PRO A 227 -2.96 1.89 -6.72
CA PRO A 227 -3.33 2.14 -8.10
C PRO A 227 -3.19 0.88 -8.97
N TRP A 228 -4.28 0.14 -9.08
CA TRP A 228 -4.38 -1.06 -9.90
C TRP A 228 -4.95 -0.75 -11.29
N VAL A 229 -4.21 -1.15 -12.33
CA VAL A 229 -4.59 -0.85 -13.72
C VAL A 229 -5.82 -1.60 -14.20
N PHE A 230 -6.30 -2.62 -13.49
CA PHE A 230 -7.57 -3.27 -13.79
C PHE A 230 -8.77 -2.57 -13.12
N SER A 231 -8.53 -1.73 -12.12
CA SER A 231 -9.58 -1.00 -11.43
C SER A 231 -10.16 0.11 -12.29
N GLY A 232 -11.47 0.35 -12.13
CA GLY A 232 -12.23 1.22 -13.03
C GLY A 232 -12.15 0.82 -14.51
N ASP A 233 -11.72 -0.42 -14.79
CA ASP A 233 -11.44 -0.91 -16.13
C ASP A 233 -10.31 -0.18 -16.89
N CYS A 234 -9.37 0.46 -16.19
CA CYS A 234 -8.40 1.39 -16.79
C CYS A 234 -7.61 0.78 -17.97
N ALA A 235 -6.92 -0.33 -17.78
CA ALA A 235 -6.06 -0.93 -18.79
C ALA A 235 -6.83 -1.47 -19.99
N ARG A 236 -7.98 -2.10 -19.78
CA ARG A 236 -8.81 -2.60 -20.88
C ARG A 236 -9.44 -1.45 -21.65
N ARG A 237 -9.86 -0.38 -20.96
CA ARG A 237 -10.49 0.81 -21.54
C ARG A 237 -9.54 1.61 -22.42
N TYR A 238 -8.33 1.88 -21.94
CA TYR A 238 -7.39 2.79 -22.62
C TYR A 238 -6.26 2.07 -23.35
N GLY A 239 -5.99 0.81 -23.00
CA GLY A 239 -4.87 0.02 -23.50
C GLY A 239 -3.60 0.13 -22.63
N PRO A 240 -2.75 -0.91 -22.62
CA PRO A 240 -1.62 -1.06 -21.70
C PRO A 240 -0.53 0.01 -21.84
N ARG A 241 -0.47 0.69 -22.99
CA ARG A 241 0.54 1.72 -23.30
C ARG A 241 0.00 3.15 -23.19
N SER A 242 -1.25 3.32 -22.77
CA SER A 242 -1.90 4.62 -22.69
C SER A 242 -1.30 5.52 -21.61
N PRO A 243 -1.42 6.85 -21.74
CA PRO A 243 -1.09 7.78 -20.65
C PRO A 243 -1.85 7.46 -19.36
N GLN A 244 -3.13 7.10 -19.44
CA GLN A 244 -3.98 6.78 -18.29
C GLN A 244 -3.39 5.66 -17.44
N VAL A 245 -2.93 4.59 -18.10
CA VAL A 245 -2.29 3.45 -17.43
C VAL A 245 -0.93 3.83 -16.84
N ARG A 246 -0.10 4.57 -17.60
CA ARG A 246 1.26 4.96 -17.18
C ARG A 246 1.30 6.00 -16.06
N HIS A 247 0.26 6.83 -15.95
CA HIS A 247 0.16 7.90 -14.96
C HIS A 247 -0.78 7.54 -13.80
N LEU A 248 -1.31 6.32 -13.72
CA LEU A 248 -2.30 5.96 -12.70
C LEU A 248 -1.74 6.10 -11.27
N ALA A 249 -0.50 5.69 -11.02
CA ALA A 249 0.13 5.86 -9.71
C ALA A 249 0.45 7.33 -9.38
N GLU A 250 0.83 8.12 -10.38
CA GLU A 250 0.99 9.58 -10.26
C GLU A 250 -0.34 10.24 -9.89
N TYR A 251 -1.42 9.86 -10.58
CA TYR A 251 -2.77 10.36 -10.36
C TYR A 251 -3.28 10.00 -8.97
N GLY A 252 -3.20 8.72 -8.56
CA GLY A 252 -3.59 8.28 -7.23
C GLY A 252 -2.85 9.02 -6.12
N THR A 253 -1.56 9.30 -6.34
CA THR A 253 -0.74 10.09 -5.41
C THR A 253 -1.25 11.53 -5.28
N GLU A 254 -1.56 12.22 -6.39
CA GLU A 254 -2.06 13.59 -6.34
C GLU A 254 -3.51 13.68 -5.83
N LEU A 255 -4.34 12.70 -6.15
CA LEU A 255 -5.71 12.59 -5.65
C LEU A 255 -5.71 12.45 -4.12
N ALA A 256 -4.86 11.57 -3.58
CA ALA A 256 -4.73 11.37 -2.14
C ALA A 256 -4.36 12.66 -1.38
N LYS A 257 -3.45 13.48 -1.92
CA LYS A 257 -3.04 14.76 -1.31
C LYS A 257 -4.17 15.79 -1.25
N ALA A 258 -5.13 15.72 -2.16
CA ALA A 258 -6.25 16.67 -2.17
C ALA A 258 -7.13 16.52 -0.92
N TYR A 259 -7.27 15.30 -0.42
CA TYR A 259 -8.10 14.96 0.74
C TYR A 259 -7.37 15.06 2.09
N ALA A 260 -6.04 15.17 2.09
CA ALA A 260 -5.23 15.32 3.29
C ALA A 260 -5.41 16.72 3.92
N GLU A 261 -5.54 16.80 5.24
CA GLU A 261 -5.58 18.08 5.96
C GLU A 261 -4.19 18.73 6.02
N ASP A 262 -3.17 17.96 6.36
CA ASP A 262 -1.78 18.39 6.32
C ASP A 262 -1.25 18.35 4.87
N PRO A 263 -0.89 19.50 4.28
CA PRO A 263 -0.29 19.57 2.94
C PRO A 263 1.03 18.80 2.79
N ALA A 264 1.73 18.55 3.90
CA ALA A 264 2.99 17.82 3.93
C ALA A 264 2.81 16.31 4.19
N ARG A 265 1.57 15.83 4.37
CA ARG A 265 1.30 14.41 4.62
C ARG A 265 1.87 13.53 3.49
N PRO A 266 2.72 12.54 3.81
CA PRO A 266 3.28 11.67 2.78
C PRO A 266 2.23 10.76 2.16
N VAL A 267 2.46 10.37 0.92
CA VAL A 267 1.68 9.33 0.23
C VAL A 267 2.59 8.18 -0.15
N TRP A 268 2.17 6.96 0.16
CA TRP A 268 2.86 5.73 -0.21
C TRP A 268 2.05 4.99 -1.27
N VAL A 269 2.62 4.81 -2.47
CA VAL A 269 2.10 3.84 -3.45
C VAL A 269 2.47 2.45 -2.94
N GLN A 270 1.62 1.88 -2.10
CA GLN A 270 1.90 0.66 -1.36
C GLN A 270 1.62 -0.61 -2.19
N GLU A 271 0.81 -0.48 -3.24
CA GLU A 271 0.66 -1.52 -4.25
C GLU A 271 0.52 -0.94 -5.65
N THR A 272 1.26 -1.51 -6.58
CA THR A 272 1.03 -1.37 -8.02
C THR A 272 1.78 -2.49 -8.73
N GLY A 273 1.27 -2.94 -9.88
CA GLY A 273 1.85 -4.08 -10.59
C GLY A 273 1.44 -4.11 -12.06
N ALA A 274 2.02 -5.06 -12.80
CA ALA A 274 1.78 -5.26 -14.23
C ALA A 274 1.10 -6.61 -14.50
N PRO A 275 -0.18 -6.79 -14.13
CA PRO A 275 -0.89 -8.07 -14.29
C PRO A 275 -1.16 -8.40 -15.75
N GLU A 276 -0.84 -9.62 -16.19
CA GLU A 276 -1.41 -10.17 -17.42
C GLU A 276 -2.91 -10.47 -17.22
N PRO A 277 -3.78 -10.41 -18.23
CA PRO A 277 -3.53 -9.94 -19.60
C PRO A 277 -3.58 -8.41 -19.74
N HIS A 278 -3.87 -7.67 -18.66
CA HIS A 278 -4.07 -6.22 -18.70
C HIS A 278 -2.83 -5.47 -19.19
N ILE A 279 -1.67 -5.85 -18.67
CA ILE A 279 -0.34 -5.43 -19.15
C ILE A 279 0.37 -6.68 -19.67
N PRO A 280 0.47 -6.86 -21.00
CA PRO A 280 1.18 -8.01 -21.56
C PRO A 280 2.64 -8.08 -21.09
N ALA A 281 3.20 -9.28 -20.94
CA ALA A 281 4.57 -9.48 -20.47
C ALA A 281 5.63 -8.66 -21.25
N ALA A 282 5.42 -8.45 -22.55
CA ALA A 282 6.31 -7.64 -23.40
C ALA A 282 6.26 -6.13 -23.08
N ASP A 283 5.14 -5.64 -22.53
CA ASP A 283 4.93 -4.23 -22.17
C ASP A 283 5.28 -3.95 -20.70
N ALA A 284 5.29 -4.98 -19.86
CA ALA A 284 5.53 -4.88 -18.42
C ALA A 284 6.83 -4.14 -18.03
N PRO A 285 7.98 -4.34 -18.70
CA PRO A 285 9.19 -3.57 -18.41
C PRO A 285 9.02 -2.06 -18.59
N GLU A 286 8.38 -1.61 -19.67
CA GLU A 286 8.17 -0.18 -19.90
C GLU A 286 7.10 0.39 -18.98
N PHE A 287 6.07 -0.39 -18.66
CA PHE A 287 5.10 -0.01 -17.63
C PHE A 287 5.79 0.24 -16.29
N ALA A 288 6.67 -0.65 -15.82
CA ALA A 288 7.40 -0.47 -14.56
C ALA A 288 8.27 0.80 -14.57
N ARG A 289 9.01 1.08 -15.65
CA ARG A 289 9.81 2.31 -15.78
C ARG A 289 8.92 3.55 -15.73
N ALA A 290 7.81 3.55 -16.47
CA ALA A 290 6.89 4.68 -16.50
C ALA A 290 6.27 4.93 -15.13
N THR A 291 5.78 3.89 -14.45
CA THR A 291 5.18 3.99 -13.12
C THR A 291 6.15 4.59 -12.11
N VAL A 292 7.38 4.08 -12.02
CA VAL A 292 8.40 4.63 -11.10
C VAL A 292 8.72 6.08 -11.43
N ARG A 293 9.03 6.40 -12.70
CA ARG A 293 9.41 7.76 -13.11
C ARG A 293 8.29 8.77 -12.86
N ASN A 294 7.04 8.41 -13.20
CA ASN A 294 5.90 9.31 -13.09
C ASN A 294 5.49 9.53 -11.62
N ALA A 295 5.45 8.46 -10.81
CA ALA A 295 5.12 8.59 -9.38
C ALA A 295 6.22 9.37 -8.63
N SER A 296 7.50 9.07 -8.89
CA SER A 296 8.64 9.69 -8.21
C SER A 296 8.81 11.19 -8.50
N ASP A 297 8.10 11.70 -9.50
CA ASP A 297 8.05 13.12 -9.85
C ASP A 297 7.11 13.93 -8.92
N CYS A 298 6.30 13.24 -8.09
CA CYS A 298 5.37 13.85 -7.14
C CYS A 298 6.05 14.24 -5.81
N GLU A 299 5.97 15.50 -5.40
CA GLU A 299 6.44 15.95 -4.08
C GLU A 299 5.66 15.27 -2.94
N GLY A 300 6.32 14.80 -1.88
CA GLY A 300 5.65 14.12 -0.77
C GLY A 300 5.25 12.66 -1.07
N LEU A 301 5.69 12.08 -2.18
CA LEU A 301 5.71 10.62 -2.29
C LEU A 301 6.72 10.07 -1.27
N TRP A 302 6.30 9.10 -0.47
CA TRP A 302 7.16 8.36 0.46
C TRP A 302 7.94 7.26 -0.25
N GLY A 303 7.27 6.51 -1.14
CA GLY A 303 7.87 5.42 -1.88
C GLY A 303 6.88 4.62 -2.73
N VAL A 304 7.42 3.63 -3.44
CA VAL A 304 6.67 2.67 -4.26
C VAL A 304 6.99 1.25 -3.81
N THR A 305 5.98 0.46 -3.49
CA THR A 305 6.11 -0.96 -3.17
C THR A 305 5.44 -1.78 -4.25
N TRP A 306 6.27 -2.47 -5.03
CA TRP A 306 5.80 -3.24 -6.17
C TRP A 306 4.98 -4.45 -5.71
N TRP A 307 3.88 -4.76 -6.39
CA TRP A 307 3.18 -6.02 -6.23
C TRP A 307 3.48 -6.93 -7.43
N CYS A 308 4.15 -8.07 -7.25
CA CYS A 308 4.66 -8.66 -5.99
C CYS A 308 6.05 -9.30 -6.19
N SER A 309 6.61 -9.94 -5.16
CA SER A 309 7.95 -10.52 -5.26
C SER A 309 8.00 -11.72 -6.18
N HIS A 310 7.16 -12.73 -5.96
CA HIS A 310 7.21 -14.01 -6.67
C HIS A 310 5.84 -14.34 -7.28
N ASP A 311 5.87 -14.87 -8.50
CA ASP A 311 4.68 -15.41 -9.16
C ASP A 311 4.06 -16.53 -8.31
N VAL A 312 2.72 -16.62 -8.33
CA VAL A 312 2.00 -17.74 -7.74
C VAL A 312 2.32 -19.01 -8.53
N ASP A 313 2.64 -20.09 -7.82
CA ASP A 313 2.86 -21.38 -8.47
C ASP A 313 1.54 -21.96 -8.97
N ARG A 314 1.51 -22.43 -10.24
CA ARG A 314 0.31 -22.97 -10.88
C ARG A 314 -0.18 -24.31 -10.32
N SER A 315 0.53 -24.89 -9.34
CA SER A 315 -0.01 -25.98 -8.52
C SER A 315 -1.11 -25.52 -7.56
N LEU A 316 -1.14 -24.23 -7.22
CA LEU A 316 -2.25 -23.60 -6.51
C LEU A 316 -3.34 -23.24 -7.51
N ALA A 317 -4.60 -23.52 -7.17
CA ALA A 317 -5.76 -23.33 -8.04
C ALA A 317 -6.60 -22.12 -7.60
N ASP A 318 -7.60 -21.78 -8.41
CA ASP A 318 -8.67 -20.83 -8.12
C ASP A 318 -8.28 -19.34 -7.99
N PHE A 319 -7.01 -19.00 -8.20
CA PHE A 319 -6.61 -17.62 -8.42
C PHE A 319 -7.14 -17.10 -9.77
N PRO A 320 -7.57 -15.82 -9.85
CA PRO A 320 -7.69 -15.12 -11.12
C PRO A 320 -6.39 -15.24 -11.91
N GLU A 321 -6.49 -15.44 -13.23
CA GLU A 321 -5.33 -15.70 -14.09
C GLU A 321 -4.21 -14.64 -13.95
N LEU A 322 -4.61 -13.40 -13.65
CA LEU A 322 -3.69 -12.29 -13.46
C LEU A 322 -2.71 -12.47 -12.31
N GLU A 323 -3.10 -13.18 -11.25
CA GLU A 323 -2.31 -13.31 -10.01
C GLU A 323 -1.06 -14.17 -10.22
N TYR A 324 -1.09 -15.12 -11.16
CA TYR A 324 0.03 -16.04 -11.41
C TYR A 324 1.25 -15.36 -12.04
N THR A 325 1.14 -14.12 -12.51
CA THR A 325 2.18 -13.49 -13.35
C THR A 325 2.66 -12.13 -12.84
N LEU A 326 2.23 -11.72 -11.64
CA LEU A 326 2.53 -10.42 -11.04
C LEU A 326 3.95 -10.27 -10.47
N GLY A 327 4.65 -11.38 -10.24
CA GLY A 327 5.94 -11.43 -9.57
C GLY A 327 7.06 -10.74 -10.34
N LEU A 328 8.01 -10.18 -9.60
CA LEU A 328 9.34 -9.78 -10.10
C LEU A 328 10.21 -10.99 -10.44
N PHE A 329 9.99 -12.08 -9.71
CA PHE A 329 10.53 -13.41 -9.96
C PHE A 329 9.41 -14.35 -10.39
N ASP A 330 9.73 -15.33 -11.23
CA ASP A 330 8.78 -16.42 -11.50
C ASP A 330 8.70 -17.42 -10.35
N SER A 331 7.81 -18.41 -10.44
CA SER A 331 7.59 -19.40 -9.38
C SER A 331 8.79 -20.31 -9.13
N ALA A 332 9.77 -20.36 -10.05
CA ALA A 332 11.05 -21.05 -9.86
C ALA A 332 12.11 -20.17 -9.18
N GLY A 333 11.83 -18.88 -8.97
CA GLY A 333 12.77 -17.90 -8.42
C GLY A 333 13.71 -17.30 -9.47
N ARG A 334 13.36 -17.38 -10.76
CA ARG A 334 14.14 -16.72 -11.83
C ARG A 334 13.64 -15.29 -11.98
N ARG A 335 14.57 -14.35 -12.05
CA ARG A 335 14.29 -12.93 -12.27
C ARG A 335 13.60 -12.72 -13.63
N LYS A 336 12.52 -11.94 -13.66
CA LYS A 336 11.79 -11.58 -14.88
C LYS A 336 12.30 -10.25 -15.46
N PRO A 337 12.09 -9.97 -16.77
CA PRO A 337 12.51 -8.71 -17.40
C PRO A 337 11.95 -7.45 -16.72
N ILE A 338 10.75 -7.54 -16.13
CA ILE A 338 10.15 -6.43 -15.38
C ILE A 338 11.00 -6.04 -14.15
N ALA A 339 11.64 -7.01 -13.49
CA ALA A 339 12.49 -6.75 -12.34
C ALA A 339 13.81 -6.08 -12.73
N GLU A 340 14.31 -6.32 -13.94
CA GLU A 340 15.46 -5.59 -14.48
C GLU A 340 15.09 -4.13 -14.74
N ALA A 341 13.97 -3.90 -15.42
CA ALA A 341 13.48 -2.57 -15.73
C ALA A 341 13.11 -1.75 -14.48
N LEU A 342 12.52 -2.39 -13.47
CA LEU A 342 12.23 -1.77 -12.18
C LEU A 342 13.53 -1.31 -11.50
N VAL A 343 14.54 -2.17 -11.42
CA VAL A 343 15.83 -1.84 -10.79
C VAL A 343 16.60 -0.77 -11.55
N GLU A 344 16.53 -0.76 -12.88
CA GLU A 344 17.06 0.34 -13.69
C GLU A 344 16.39 1.66 -13.33
N ALA A 345 15.06 1.68 -13.29
CA ALA A 345 14.29 2.89 -13.01
C ALA A 345 14.57 3.44 -11.60
N ILE A 346 14.64 2.58 -10.59
CA ILE A 346 14.92 2.96 -9.19
C ILE A 346 16.29 3.61 -9.01
N LYS A 347 17.28 3.23 -9.84
CA LYS A 347 18.64 3.78 -9.77
C LYS A 347 18.77 5.14 -10.45
N GLU A 348 17.76 5.58 -11.19
CA GLU A 348 17.75 6.90 -11.79
C GLU A 348 17.64 7.98 -10.70
N PRO A 349 18.26 9.16 -10.90
CA PRO A 349 18.06 10.27 -9.98
C PRO A 349 16.60 10.72 -10.05
N HIS A 350 15.88 10.57 -8.94
CA HIS A 350 14.52 11.06 -8.79
C HIS A 350 14.53 12.41 -8.08
N THR A 351 14.06 13.44 -8.77
CA THR A 351 13.90 14.78 -8.20
C THR A 351 12.45 15.18 -8.37
N PRO A 352 11.64 15.17 -7.30
CA PRO A 352 10.28 15.65 -7.34
C PRO A 352 10.22 17.09 -7.88
N ARG A 353 9.22 17.38 -8.71
CA ARG A 353 9.03 18.72 -9.28
C ARG A 353 7.74 19.33 -8.73
N PRO A 354 7.75 20.61 -8.32
CA PRO A 354 6.54 21.28 -7.85
C PRO A 354 5.42 21.33 -8.88
N ARG A 355 4.18 21.26 -8.40
CA ARG A 355 2.96 21.42 -9.22
C ARG A 355 2.32 22.78 -8.95
N ALA A 356 2.59 23.74 -9.83
CA ALA A 356 2.11 25.12 -9.66
C ALA A 356 0.67 25.35 -10.15
N THR A 357 0.12 24.42 -10.94
CA THR A 357 -1.26 24.51 -11.44
C THR A 357 -2.08 23.36 -10.85
N ALA A 358 -3.29 23.64 -10.38
CA ALA A 358 -4.21 22.64 -9.84
C ALA A 358 -5.50 22.57 -10.65
N LEU A 359 -5.99 21.35 -10.86
CA LEU A 359 -7.33 21.08 -11.36
C LEU A 359 -8.27 20.88 -10.17
N VAL A 360 -9.43 21.54 -10.22
CA VAL A 360 -10.43 21.47 -9.14
C VAL A 360 -11.27 20.20 -9.28
N LEU A 361 -11.20 19.33 -8.28
CA LEU A 361 -12.13 18.23 -8.11
C LEU A 361 -13.36 18.71 -7.34
N ASP A 362 -14.51 18.68 -7.99
CA ASP A 362 -15.81 19.03 -7.40
C ASP A 362 -16.69 17.77 -7.42
N CYS A 363 -16.63 16.99 -6.34
CA CYS A 363 -17.45 15.80 -6.19
C CYS A 363 -18.03 15.70 -4.77
N THR A 364 -19.15 15.00 -4.67
CA THR A 364 -19.79 14.59 -3.42
C THR A 364 -19.55 13.10 -3.18
N PRO A 365 -19.89 12.55 -1.99
CA PRO A 365 -19.79 11.10 -1.76
C PRO A 365 -20.48 10.25 -2.85
N ALA A 366 -21.61 10.72 -3.38
CA ALA A 366 -22.42 10.04 -4.40
C ALA A 366 -21.95 10.27 -5.85
N THR A 367 -20.85 11.02 -6.06
CA THR A 367 -20.32 11.34 -7.40
C THR A 367 -18.80 11.21 -7.46
N ARG A 368 -18.19 10.46 -6.55
CA ARG A 368 -16.75 10.16 -6.56
C ARG A 368 -16.30 9.44 -7.83
N SER A 369 -17.19 8.74 -8.52
CA SER A 369 -16.91 8.05 -9.78
C SER A 369 -16.40 8.97 -10.90
N VAL A 370 -16.66 10.28 -10.84
CA VAL A 370 -16.04 11.26 -11.76
C VAL A 370 -14.51 11.27 -11.69
N SER A 371 -13.94 10.88 -10.55
CA SER A 371 -12.50 10.82 -10.30
C SER A 371 -11.87 9.46 -10.63
N GLY A 372 -12.65 8.47 -11.03
CA GLY A 372 -12.17 7.16 -11.46
C GLY A 372 -11.89 7.08 -12.97
N PRO A 373 -11.17 6.04 -13.44
CA PRO A 373 -11.02 5.77 -14.87
C PRO A 373 -12.37 5.82 -15.61
N GLY A 374 -12.46 6.69 -16.62
CA GLY A 374 -13.66 6.93 -17.41
C GLY A 374 -14.56 8.06 -16.92
N GLY A 375 -14.32 8.57 -15.71
CA GLY A 375 -14.99 9.74 -15.15
C GLY A 375 -14.46 11.06 -15.71
N GLU A 376 -15.31 12.08 -15.77
CA GLU A 376 -15.00 13.36 -16.42
C GLU A 376 -13.75 14.06 -15.85
N TYR A 377 -13.58 14.02 -14.53
CA TYR A 377 -12.42 14.64 -13.87
C TYR A 377 -11.13 13.88 -14.18
N PHE A 378 -11.18 12.54 -14.15
CA PHE A 378 -10.04 11.70 -14.49
C PHE A 378 -9.59 11.93 -15.94
N GLU A 379 -10.53 11.96 -16.89
CA GLU A 379 -10.23 12.19 -18.30
C GLU A 379 -9.57 13.55 -18.52
N GLU A 380 -10.07 14.59 -17.85
CA GLU A 380 -9.53 15.94 -17.95
C GLU A 380 -8.12 16.04 -17.35
N TRP A 381 -7.90 15.44 -16.17
CA TRP A 381 -6.56 15.39 -15.55
C TRP A 381 -5.56 14.66 -16.44
N MET A 382 -5.97 13.53 -17.05
CA MET A 382 -5.13 12.73 -17.95
C MET A 382 -4.84 13.45 -19.26
N ARG A 383 -5.82 14.18 -19.82
CA ARG A 383 -5.62 15.04 -21.00
C ARG A 383 -4.57 16.11 -20.72
N TRP A 384 -4.67 16.78 -19.57
CA TRP A 384 -3.68 17.78 -19.15
C TRP A 384 -2.28 17.18 -19.00
N ARG A 385 -2.16 15.99 -18.40
CA ARG A 385 -0.86 15.29 -18.35
C ARG A 385 -0.33 14.97 -19.74
N ALA A 386 -1.19 14.49 -20.65
CA ALA A 386 -0.80 14.19 -22.03
C ALA A 386 -0.34 15.46 -22.80
N ASP A 387 -0.96 16.61 -22.52
CA ASP A 387 -0.59 17.93 -23.06
C ASP A 387 0.69 18.52 -22.40
N GLY A 388 1.30 17.80 -21.45
CA GLY A 388 2.54 18.21 -20.79
C GLY A 388 2.36 19.07 -19.53
N VAL A 389 1.13 19.39 -19.15
CA VAL A 389 0.83 20.05 -17.86
C VAL A 389 1.04 19.04 -16.74
N ARG A 390 1.39 19.51 -15.53
CA ARG A 390 1.54 18.67 -14.32
C ARG A 390 0.55 19.11 -13.24
N PRO A 391 -0.76 18.84 -13.42
CA PRO A 391 -1.77 19.33 -12.50
C PRO A 391 -1.65 18.65 -11.13
N ALA A 392 -1.72 19.44 -10.06
CA ALA A 392 -2.14 18.96 -8.75
C ALA A 392 -3.65 18.76 -8.72
N VAL A 393 -4.17 17.99 -7.75
CA VAL A 393 -5.60 17.92 -7.47
C VAL A 393 -5.93 18.78 -6.24
N VAL A 394 -6.97 19.61 -6.33
CA VAL A 394 -7.49 20.43 -5.22
C VAL A 394 -9.00 20.25 -5.13
N LEU A 395 -9.53 20.02 -3.93
CA LEU A 395 -10.98 19.95 -3.73
C LEU A 395 -11.64 21.31 -3.90
N ALA A 396 -12.87 21.34 -4.43
CA ALA A 396 -13.63 22.57 -4.67
C ALA A 396 -13.76 23.46 -3.44
N GLU A 397 -13.90 22.87 -2.25
CA GLU A 397 -13.95 23.59 -0.96
C GLU A 397 -12.63 24.30 -0.60
N ARG A 398 -11.48 23.82 -1.10
CA ARG A 398 -10.15 24.39 -0.85
C ARG A 398 -9.61 25.24 -2.01
N ALA A 399 -10.38 25.37 -3.09
CA ALA A 399 -9.98 26.11 -4.29
C ALA A 399 -9.74 27.62 -4.04
N ARG A 400 -10.17 28.16 -2.89
CA ARG A 400 -9.97 29.56 -2.48
C ARG A 400 -9.22 29.70 -1.14
N ASP A 401 -8.70 28.60 -0.59
CA ASP A 401 -7.91 28.64 0.64
C ASP A 401 -6.46 29.02 0.31
N GLU A 402 -6.14 30.32 0.44
CA GLU A 402 -4.82 30.84 0.11
C GLU A 402 -3.68 30.19 0.91
N GLY A 403 -3.94 29.80 2.17
CA GLY A 403 -2.95 29.16 3.03
C GLY A 403 -2.64 27.74 2.54
N TYR A 404 -3.68 26.95 2.26
CA TYR A 404 -3.56 25.61 1.70
C TYR A 404 -2.86 25.62 0.33
N LEU A 405 -3.27 26.52 -0.56
CA LEU A 405 -2.69 26.62 -1.91
C LEU A 405 -1.21 27.02 -1.85
N ALA A 406 -0.86 28.01 -1.02
CA ALA A 406 0.52 28.44 -0.84
C ALA A 406 1.40 27.34 -0.23
N ALA A 407 0.89 26.59 0.77
CA ALA A 407 1.60 25.48 1.39
C ALA A 407 1.91 24.34 0.39
N ARG A 408 1.07 24.15 -0.64
CA ARG A 408 1.30 23.19 -1.73
C ARG A 408 2.02 23.78 -2.95
N GLY A 409 2.45 25.05 -2.89
CA GLY A 409 3.12 25.72 -4.00
C GLY A 409 2.23 26.00 -5.22
N ILE A 410 0.91 25.95 -5.06
CA ILE A 410 -0.08 26.14 -6.12
C ILE A 410 -0.27 27.64 -6.38
N LYS A 411 -0.15 28.04 -7.64
CA LYS A 411 -0.23 29.44 -8.11
C LYS A 411 -1.43 29.70 -9.01
N GLU A 412 -1.94 28.65 -9.65
CA GLU A 412 -3.07 28.72 -10.56
C GLU A 412 -4.04 27.58 -10.25
N VAL A 413 -5.34 27.91 -10.15
CA VAL A 413 -6.41 26.95 -9.87
C VAL A 413 -7.42 27.03 -11.01
N VAL A 414 -7.69 25.89 -11.63
CA VAL A 414 -8.53 25.80 -12.83
C VAL A 414 -9.65 24.79 -12.60
N ARG A 415 -10.84 25.11 -13.08
CA ARG A 415 -11.99 24.18 -13.06
C ARG A 415 -11.98 23.32 -14.33
N PRO A 416 -12.41 22.06 -14.26
CA PRO A 416 -12.63 21.23 -15.44
C PRO A 416 -13.55 21.94 -16.44
N SER A 417 -13.26 21.78 -17.74
CA SER A 417 -13.99 22.43 -18.84
C SER A 417 -15.31 21.78 -19.18
#